data_AF-A0A3A5A6J6-F1
#
_entry.id   AF-A0A3A5A6J6-F1
#
_cell.length_a   1.000
_cell.length_b   1.000
_cell.length_c   1.000
_cell.angle_alpha   90.00
_cell.angle_beta   90.00
_cell.angle_gamma   90.00
#
_symmetry.space_group_name_H-M   'P 1'
#
loop_
_entity.id
_entity.type
_entity.pdbx_description
1 polymer ?
#
loop_
_entity_poly.entity_id
_entity_poly.type
_entity_poly.pdbx_seq_one_letter_code
_entity_poly.pdbx_strand_id
1 'polypeptide(L)'
;MQCKNHSDRPAEHYCASCGTPLCAECAEETRQAVYHCFQCAMLTSISDGGSKIQDRRQKAAEGKQKIKKKWGPFRYFLASSSVLILVMWGVILFGGEKPPASTTKLASNPRAFLFMVDSSLKRYAHFEKKGYPEKLADLVPKYLRIDSANLDELKLFSYRKDPKEGYRLSLAKKTPDEQAVVLSPQGVQYESAGGGV
;
A
#
# COMPACT_ATOMS: atom_id res chain seq x y z
N MET A 1 -71.05 5.51 -44.57
CA MET A 1 -70.13 4.63 -43.82
C MET A 1 -70.36 4.86 -42.34
N GLN A 2 -70.58 3.81 -41.55
CA GLN A 2 -70.88 3.91 -40.12
C GLN A 2 -69.65 3.53 -39.29
N CYS A 3 -69.57 4.08 -38.08
CA CYS A 3 -68.53 3.72 -37.13
C CYS A 3 -68.67 2.25 -36.73
N LYS A 4 -67.54 1.51 -36.63
CA LYS A 4 -67.56 0.11 -36.19
C LYS A 4 -68.12 -0.05 -34.76
N ASN A 5 -67.91 0.93 -33.90
CA ASN A 5 -68.31 0.87 -32.49
C ASN A 5 -69.71 1.44 -32.23
N HIS A 6 -70.28 2.18 -33.19
CA HIS A 6 -71.59 2.82 -33.05
C HIS A 6 -72.34 2.73 -34.38
N SER A 7 -73.45 1.99 -34.41
CA SER A 7 -74.34 1.90 -35.58
C SER A 7 -74.95 3.25 -35.97
N ASP A 8 -75.12 4.14 -34.99
CA ASP A 8 -75.93 5.34 -35.17
C ASP A 8 -75.10 6.56 -35.59
N ARG A 9 -73.78 6.40 -35.77
CA ARG A 9 -72.87 7.51 -36.06
C ARG A 9 -72.10 7.31 -37.37
N PRO A 10 -71.94 8.35 -38.20
CA PRO A 10 -71.11 8.27 -39.39
C PRO A 10 -69.64 8.11 -38.99
N ALA A 11 -68.87 7.39 -39.81
CA ALA A 11 -67.43 7.34 -39.68
C ALA A 11 -66.79 8.55 -40.37
N GLU A 12 -65.87 9.21 -39.69
CA GLU A 12 -65.14 10.40 -40.16
C GLU A 12 -63.67 10.09 -40.43
N HIS A 13 -63.12 9.09 -39.73
CA HIS A 13 -61.70 8.72 -39.81
C HIS A 13 -61.53 7.20 -40.02
N TYR A 14 -60.34 6.81 -40.46
CA TYR A 14 -59.92 5.42 -40.61
C TYR A 14 -58.70 5.16 -39.73
N CYS A 15 -58.67 4.01 -39.05
CA CYS A 15 -57.48 3.59 -38.31
C CYS A 15 -56.33 3.33 -39.29
N ALA A 16 -55.22 4.03 -39.14
CA ALA A 16 -54.04 3.88 -40.00
C ALA A 16 -53.38 2.49 -39.91
N SER A 17 -53.63 1.73 -38.84
CA SER A 17 -53.05 0.39 -38.66
C SER A 17 -53.93 -0.76 -39.15
N CYS A 18 -55.25 -0.67 -38.99
CA CYS A 18 -56.17 -1.78 -39.31
C CYS A 18 -57.31 -1.41 -40.26
N GLY A 19 -57.38 -0.15 -40.72
CA GLY A 19 -58.34 0.30 -41.73
C GLY A 19 -59.80 0.37 -41.26
N THR A 20 -60.08 0.19 -39.96
CA THR A 20 -61.45 0.24 -39.46
C THR A 20 -62.02 1.67 -39.48
N PRO A 21 -63.27 1.87 -39.93
CA PRO A 21 -63.93 3.18 -39.92
C PRO A 21 -64.37 3.57 -38.49
N LEU A 22 -64.04 4.79 -38.08
CA LEU A 22 -64.25 5.33 -36.74
C LEU A 22 -64.91 6.71 -36.80
N CYS A 23 -65.76 7.03 -35.84
CA CYS A 23 -66.22 8.41 -35.60
C CYS A 23 -65.13 9.22 -34.88
N ALA A 24 -65.27 10.55 -34.84
CA ALA A 24 -64.34 11.46 -34.16
C ALA A 24 -64.05 11.07 -32.70
N GLU A 25 -65.03 10.54 -31.97
CA GLU A 25 -64.85 10.13 -30.57
C GLU A 25 -64.09 8.81 -30.40
N CYS A 26 -64.12 7.93 -31.41
CA CYS A 26 -63.45 6.62 -31.36
C CYS A 26 -62.04 6.65 -31.98
N ALA A 27 -61.66 7.76 -32.60
CA ALA A 27 -60.39 7.95 -33.24
C ALA A 27 -59.44 8.73 -32.32
N GLU A 28 -58.26 8.16 -32.04
CA GLU A 28 -57.22 8.83 -31.26
C GLU A 28 -56.11 9.32 -32.19
N GLU A 29 -55.79 10.61 -32.13
CA GLU A 29 -54.74 11.21 -32.94
C GLU A 29 -53.37 10.99 -32.28
N THR A 30 -52.56 10.11 -32.85
CA THR A 30 -51.22 9.79 -32.31
C THR A 30 -50.13 10.71 -32.86
N ARG A 31 -50.30 11.18 -34.10
CA ARG A 31 -49.44 12.16 -34.80
C ARG A 31 -50.33 13.02 -35.71
N GLN A 32 -49.85 14.20 -36.11
CA GLN A 32 -50.62 15.13 -36.95
C GLN A 32 -51.29 14.42 -38.13
N ALA A 33 -52.63 14.44 -38.17
CA ALA A 33 -53.49 13.82 -39.18
C ALA A 33 -53.42 12.27 -39.29
N VAL A 34 -52.92 11.58 -38.26
CA VAL A 34 -52.89 10.11 -38.18
C VAL A 34 -53.76 9.61 -37.03
N TYR A 35 -54.88 8.99 -37.40
CA TYR A 35 -55.86 8.46 -36.46
C TYR A 35 -55.71 6.95 -36.27
N HIS A 36 -55.78 6.49 -35.03
CA HIS A 36 -55.78 5.08 -34.66
C HIS A 36 -57.02 4.73 -33.85
N CYS A 37 -57.48 3.46 -33.92
CA CYS A 37 -58.42 2.95 -32.93
C CYS A 37 -57.70 2.71 -31.60
N PHE A 38 -58.43 2.72 -30.49
CA PHE A 38 -57.88 2.55 -29.14
C PHE A 38 -56.96 1.33 -28.99
N GLN A 39 -57.31 0.19 -29.60
CA GLN A 39 -56.48 -1.02 -29.57
C GLN A 39 -55.14 -0.83 -30.29
N CYS A 40 -55.14 -0.18 -31.44
CA CYS A 40 -53.91 0.07 -32.21
C CYS A 40 -53.07 1.19 -31.57
N ALA A 41 -53.69 2.21 -31.00
CA ALA A 41 -53.02 3.28 -30.26
C ALA A 41 -52.28 2.74 -29.01
N MET A 42 -52.90 1.78 -28.31
CA MET A 42 -52.25 1.10 -27.20
C MET A 42 -51.02 0.29 -27.63
N LEU A 43 -51.07 -0.39 -28.78
CA LEU A 43 -49.92 -1.14 -29.30
C LEU A 43 -48.78 -0.23 -29.78
N THR A 44 -49.10 0.88 -30.44
CA THR A 44 -48.07 1.82 -30.91
C THR A 44 -47.34 2.49 -29.75
N SER A 45 -48.04 2.90 -28.69
CA SER A 45 -47.41 3.50 -27.49
C SER A 45 -46.41 2.57 -26.78
N ILE A 46 -46.69 1.27 -26.71
CA ILE A 46 -45.77 0.27 -26.14
C ILE A 46 -44.54 0.08 -27.03
N SER A 47 -44.72 0.03 -28.35
CA SER A 47 -43.62 -0.13 -29.30
C SER A 47 -42.68 1.09 -29.37
N ASP A 48 -43.20 2.31 -29.27
CA ASP A 48 -42.41 3.55 -29.25
C ASP A 48 -41.59 3.70 -27.96
N GLY A 49 -42.01 3.07 -26.85
CA GLY A 49 -41.23 2.98 -25.62
C GLY A 49 -39.98 2.09 -25.74
N GLY A 50 -40.07 0.98 -26.47
CA GLY A 50 -38.96 0.04 -26.68
C GLY A 50 -37.87 0.59 -27.63
N SER A 51 -38.28 1.28 -28.69
CA SER A 51 -37.36 1.85 -29.69
C SER A 51 -36.54 3.03 -29.15
N LYS A 52 -37.10 3.86 -28.26
CA LYS A 52 -36.37 4.96 -27.59
C LYS A 52 -35.22 4.49 -26.69
N ILE A 53 -35.34 3.31 -26.07
CA ILE A 53 -34.31 2.76 -25.18
C ILE A 53 -33.13 2.21 -26.01
N GLN A 54 -33.42 1.55 -27.14
CA GLN A 54 -32.40 1.07 -28.07
C GLN A 54 -31.65 2.21 -28.75
N ASP A 55 -32.36 3.26 -29.20
CA ASP A 55 -31.76 4.41 -29.88
C ASP A 55 -30.88 5.26 -28.93
N ARG A 56 -31.25 5.38 -27.65
CA ARG A 56 -30.36 5.97 -26.62
C ARG A 56 -29.09 5.15 -26.38
N ARG A 57 -29.17 3.82 -26.41
CA ARG A 57 -28.00 2.94 -26.26
C ARG A 57 -27.07 3.01 -27.47
N GLN A 58 -27.60 3.06 -28.69
CA GLN A 58 -26.79 3.21 -29.90
C GLN A 58 -26.09 4.57 -29.97
N LYS A 59 -26.79 5.68 -29.68
CA LYS A 59 -26.18 7.02 -29.65
C LYS A 59 -25.10 7.17 -28.57
N ALA A 60 -25.25 6.50 -27.42
CA ALA A 60 -24.22 6.45 -26.39
C ALA A 60 -22.99 5.60 -26.78
N ALA A 61 -23.17 4.57 -27.61
CA ALA A 61 -22.07 3.75 -28.12
C ALA A 61 -21.27 4.49 -29.20
N GLU A 62 -21.95 5.19 -30.11
CA GLU A 62 -21.32 5.99 -31.18
C GLU A 62 -20.59 7.24 -30.64
N GLY A 63 -21.15 7.90 -29.62
CA GLY A 63 -20.50 9.04 -28.96
C GLY A 63 -19.19 8.69 -28.27
N LYS A 64 -19.07 7.48 -27.71
CA LYS A 64 -17.83 7.00 -27.07
C LYS A 64 -16.72 6.65 -28.07
N GLN A 65 -17.06 6.33 -29.31
CA GLN A 65 -16.05 6.06 -30.35
C GLN A 65 -15.47 7.35 -30.96
N LYS A 66 -16.27 8.42 -31.09
CA LYS A 66 -15.82 9.72 -31.63
C LYS A 66 -14.92 10.53 -30.66
N ILE A 67 -14.96 10.24 -29.36
CA ILE A 67 -14.07 10.85 -28.34
C ILE A 67 -12.66 10.20 -28.33
N LYS A 68 -12.40 9.19 -29.18
CA LYS A 68 -11.08 8.59 -29.31
C LYS A 68 -10.20 9.31 -30.34
N LYS A 69 -9.80 10.58 -30.15
CA LYS A 69 -8.64 11.11 -30.93
C LYS A 69 -7.98 12.42 -30.49
N LYS A 70 -7.99 12.78 -29.20
CA LYS A 70 -7.01 13.75 -28.68
C LYS A 70 -6.41 13.23 -27.38
N TRP A 71 -5.23 12.61 -27.48
CA TRP A 71 -4.42 12.31 -26.31
C TRP A 71 -3.96 13.63 -25.71
N GLY A 72 -4.59 14.05 -24.61
CA GLY A 72 -4.17 15.25 -23.89
C GLY A 72 -2.77 15.07 -23.29
N PRO A 73 -2.02 16.17 -23.08
CA PRO A 73 -0.67 16.13 -22.51
C PRO A 73 -0.62 15.41 -21.15
N PHE A 74 -1.72 15.42 -20.41
CA PHE A 74 -1.87 14.71 -19.13
C PHE A 74 -1.71 13.18 -19.25
N ARG A 75 -2.10 12.58 -20.38
CA ARG A 75 -1.94 11.13 -20.59
C ARG A 75 -0.49 10.75 -20.88
N TYR A 76 0.26 11.62 -21.55
CA TYR A 76 1.70 11.44 -21.72
C TYR A 76 2.41 11.56 -20.37
N PHE A 77 2.02 12.54 -19.54
CA PHE A 77 2.55 12.69 -18.18
C PHE A 77 2.27 11.47 -17.29
N LEU A 78 1.06 10.92 -17.35
CA LEU A 78 0.68 9.69 -16.63
C LEU A 78 1.45 8.46 -17.14
N ALA A 79 1.61 8.33 -18.46
CA ALA A 79 2.37 7.23 -19.04
C ALA A 79 3.85 7.32 -18.64
N SER A 80 4.46 8.51 -18.69
CA SER A 80 5.86 8.71 -18.29
C SER A 80 6.06 8.48 -16.80
N SER A 81 5.15 8.95 -15.93
CA SER A 81 5.26 8.74 -14.49
C SER A 81 5.11 7.26 -14.12
N SER A 82 4.19 6.55 -14.78
CA SER A 82 4.03 5.11 -14.59
C SER A 82 5.29 4.32 -14.98
N VAL A 83 5.93 4.67 -16.11
CA VAL A 83 7.19 4.03 -16.53
C VAL A 83 8.30 4.31 -15.52
N LEU A 84 8.44 5.54 -15.02
CA LEU A 84 9.46 5.88 -14.01
C LEU A 84 9.26 5.10 -12.70
N ILE A 85 8.01 4.94 -12.26
CA ILE A 85 7.70 4.15 -11.06
C ILE A 85 8.09 2.69 -11.27
N LEU A 86 7.77 2.09 -12.42
CA LEU A 86 8.15 0.71 -12.73
C LEU A 86 9.67 0.52 -12.78
N VAL A 87 10.40 1.48 -13.35
CA VAL A 87 11.88 1.46 -13.36
C VAL A 87 12.41 1.54 -11.93
N MET A 88 11.89 2.45 -11.10
CA MET A 88 12.29 2.58 -9.70
C MET A 88 12.05 1.27 -8.92
N TRP A 89 10.88 0.66 -9.07
CA TRP A 89 10.57 -0.64 -8.47
C TRP A 89 11.48 -1.75 -9.01
N GLY A 90 11.77 -1.75 -10.31
CA GLY A 90 12.73 -2.66 -10.92
C GLY A 90 14.13 -2.52 -10.30
N VAL A 91 14.60 -1.29 -10.07
CA VAL A 91 15.86 -1.02 -9.37
C VAL A 91 15.81 -1.46 -7.91
N ILE A 92 14.69 -1.32 -7.20
CA ILE A 92 14.57 -1.80 -5.81
C ILE A 92 14.60 -3.33 -5.75
N LEU A 93 13.92 -4.01 -6.69
CA LEU A 93 13.84 -5.47 -6.71
C LEU A 93 15.11 -6.14 -7.24
N PHE A 94 15.75 -5.58 -8.27
CA PHE A 94 16.96 -6.15 -8.90
C PHE A 94 18.27 -5.50 -8.44
N GLY A 95 18.24 -4.23 -8.06
CA GLY A 95 19.36 -3.50 -7.45
C GLY A 95 19.45 -3.72 -5.95
N GLY A 96 18.85 -4.81 -5.44
CA GLY A 96 19.04 -5.27 -4.08
C GLY A 96 20.51 -5.56 -3.81
N GLU A 97 21.26 -4.54 -3.39
CA GLU A 97 22.25 -4.77 -2.36
C GLU A 97 21.51 -5.55 -1.27
N LYS A 98 21.94 -6.79 -1.06
CA LYS A 98 21.47 -7.64 0.03
C LYS A 98 21.35 -6.71 1.24
N PRO A 99 20.18 -6.61 1.90
CA PRO A 99 20.05 -5.79 3.10
C PRO A 99 21.28 -6.13 3.93
N PRO A 100 22.12 -5.14 4.32
CA PRO A 100 23.36 -5.44 5.00
C PRO A 100 22.95 -6.36 6.12
N ALA A 101 23.38 -7.63 6.00
CA ALA A 101 22.91 -8.66 6.89
C ALA A 101 23.06 -8.06 8.26
N SER A 102 21.98 -7.98 9.02
CA SER A 102 21.96 -7.35 10.35
C SER A 102 22.91 -8.02 11.34
N THR A 103 23.69 -8.99 10.87
CA THR A 103 25.04 -9.33 11.30
C THR A 103 26.06 -8.35 10.68
N THR A 104 26.08 -7.09 11.12
CA THR A 104 27.38 -6.41 11.21
C THR A 104 28.30 -7.44 11.87
N LYS A 105 29.39 -7.84 11.21
CA LYS A 105 30.39 -8.72 11.81
C LYS A 105 30.84 -8.01 13.09
N LEU A 106 30.23 -8.30 14.24
CA LEU A 106 30.51 -7.63 15.51
C LEU A 106 31.98 -7.86 15.88
N ALA A 107 32.52 -9.01 15.45
CA ALA A 107 33.93 -9.34 15.47
C ALA A 107 34.85 -8.43 14.63
N SER A 108 34.37 -7.75 13.57
CA SER A 108 35.23 -6.90 12.73
C SER A 108 35.57 -5.56 13.40
N ASN A 109 34.84 -5.15 14.45
CA ASN A 109 35.17 -3.96 15.21
C ASN A 109 34.95 -4.18 16.72
N PRO A 110 35.93 -4.80 17.42
CA PRO A 110 35.78 -5.18 18.82
C PRO A 110 35.58 -3.98 19.75
N ARG A 111 36.06 -2.79 19.37
CA ARG A 111 35.85 -1.54 20.13
C ARG A 111 34.41 -1.04 20.04
N ALA A 112 33.83 -1.01 18.85
CA ALA A 112 32.43 -0.64 18.68
C ALA A 112 31.52 -1.60 19.46
N PHE A 113 31.86 -2.89 19.44
CA PHE A 113 31.12 -3.88 20.22
C PHE A 113 31.27 -3.67 21.73
N LEU A 114 32.46 -3.30 22.21
CA LEU A 114 32.73 -2.96 23.60
C LEU A 114 31.84 -1.80 24.12
N PHE A 115 31.68 -0.72 23.34
CA PHE A 115 30.77 0.38 23.68
C PHE A 115 29.28 -0.02 23.63
N MET A 116 28.92 -0.93 22.73
CA MET A 116 27.55 -1.46 22.68
C MET A 116 27.21 -2.27 23.93
N VAL A 117 28.13 -3.12 24.41
CA VAL A 117 27.97 -3.87 25.66
C VAL A 117 27.90 -2.93 26.87
N ASP A 118 28.75 -1.90 26.93
CA ASP A 118 28.71 -0.86 27.98
C ASP A 118 27.34 -0.16 28.05
N SER A 119 26.79 0.25 26.91
CA SER A 119 25.47 0.87 26.85
C SER A 119 24.36 -0.09 27.33
N SER A 120 24.51 -1.38 27.07
CA SER A 120 23.56 -2.42 27.48
C SER A 120 23.64 -2.68 29.00
N LEU A 121 24.84 -2.66 29.58
CA LEU A 121 25.07 -2.75 31.03
C LEU A 121 24.43 -1.58 31.78
N LYS A 122 24.57 -0.36 31.27
CA LYS A 122 23.93 0.83 31.85
C LYS A 122 22.41 0.74 31.81
N ARG A 123 21.83 0.28 30.69
CA ARG A 123 20.39 0.04 30.56
C ARG A 123 19.91 -1.04 31.53
N TYR A 124 20.63 -2.15 31.65
CA TYR A 124 20.29 -3.21 32.61
C TYR A 124 20.23 -2.66 34.04
N ALA A 125 21.27 -1.95 34.47
CA ALA A 125 21.33 -1.38 35.81
C ALA A 125 20.21 -0.37 36.08
N HIS A 126 19.84 0.43 35.07
CA HIS A 126 18.75 1.39 35.17
C HIS A 126 17.37 0.71 35.33
N PHE A 127 17.11 -0.37 34.60
CA PHE A 127 15.78 -1.00 34.56
C PHE A 127 15.58 -2.12 35.59
N GLU A 128 16.59 -2.92 35.90
CA GLU A 128 16.44 -4.10 36.76
C GLU A 128 16.57 -3.79 38.27
N LYS A 129 16.91 -2.55 38.65
CA LYS A 129 17.07 -2.04 40.05
C LYS A 129 18.01 -2.85 40.97
N LYS A 130 18.55 -3.98 40.51
CA LYS A 130 19.43 -4.92 41.22
C LYS A 130 20.93 -4.66 40.97
N GLY A 131 21.27 -3.55 40.33
CA GLY A 131 22.64 -3.22 39.92
C GLY A 131 23.08 -3.94 38.65
N TYR A 132 24.39 -4.12 38.49
CA TYR A 132 24.99 -4.75 37.30
C TYR A 132 24.88 -6.29 37.33
N PRO A 133 24.75 -6.95 36.15
CA PRO A 133 24.59 -8.40 36.06
C PRO A 133 25.84 -9.14 36.51
N GLU A 134 25.71 -10.41 36.90
CA GLU A 134 26.87 -11.23 37.26
C GLU A 134 27.57 -11.77 36.02
N LYS A 135 26.82 -12.06 34.96
CA LYS A 135 27.35 -12.56 33.69
C LYS A 135 26.88 -11.68 32.54
N LEU A 136 27.73 -11.51 31.53
CA LEU A 136 27.35 -10.80 30.30
C LEU A 136 26.21 -11.51 29.54
N ALA A 137 26.08 -12.83 29.72
CA ALA A 137 24.99 -13.60 29.13
C ALA A 137 23.60 -13.15 29.62
N ASP A 138 23.51 -12.59 30.83
CA ASP A 138 22.24 -12.13 31.42
C ASP A 138 21.68 -10.88 30.70
N LEU A 139 22.50 -10.22 29.86
CA LEU A 139 22.08 -9.10 29.02
C LEU A 139 21.33 -9.58 27.77
N VAL A 140 21.53 -10.83 27.35
CA VAL A 140 20.97 -11.38 26.10
C VAL A 140 19.65 -12.12 26.42
N PRO A 141 18.60 -11.98 25.59
CA PRO A 141 18.47 -11.11 24.43
C PRO A 141 17.88 -9.72 24.77
N LYS A 142 17.48 -9.52 26.03
CA LYS A 142 16.60 -8.40 26.43
C LYS A 142 17.26 -7.03 26.29
N TYR A 143 18.56 -6.92 26.58
CA TYR A 143 19.31 -5.66 26.57
C TYR A 143 20.38 -5.63 25.48
N LEU A 144 20.95 -6.78 25.15
CA LEU A 144 21.92 -6.97 24.08
C LEU A 144 21.30 -7.83 22.97
N ARG A 145 21.03 -7.22 21.82
CA ARG A 145 20.40 -7.87 20.65
C ARG A 145 21.41 -8.71 19.88
N ILE A 146 21.81 -9.83 20.46
CA ILE A 146 22.69 -10.82 19.84
C ILE A 146 21.98 -12.16 19.89
N ASP A 147 22.10 -12.94 18.82
CA ASP A 147 21.56 -14.29 18.77
C ASP A 147 22.27 -15.17 19.80
N SER A 148 21.53 -16.05 20.48
CA SER A 148 22.11 -16.98 21.46
C SER A 148 23.21 -17.88 20.88
N ALA A 149 23.22 -18.07 19.55
CA ALA A 149 24.27 -18.78 18.82
C ALA A 149 25.63 -18.03 18.82
N ASN A 150 25.64 -16.71 19.00
CA ASN A 150 26.84 -15.86 18.97
C ASN A 150 27.29 -15.44 20.38
N LEU A 151 26.81 -16.11 21.44
CA LEU A 151 27.24 -15.85 22.82
C LEU A 151 28.75 -16.04 23.01
N ASP A 152 29.39 -16.85 22.19
CA ASP A 152 30.84 -17.05 22.23
C ASP A 152 31.63 -15.77 21.91
N GLU A 153 31.05 -14.81 21.17
CA GLU A 153 31.68 -13.50 20.93
C GLU A 153 31.83 -12.68 22.23
N LEU A 154 31.03 -12.97 23.28
CA LEU A 154 31.18 -12.33 24.58
C LEU A 154 32.46 -12.76 25.31
N LYS A 155 33.05 -13.91 24.96
CA LYS A 155 34.34 -14.36 25.50
C LYS A 155 35.51 -13.47 25.06
N LEU A 156 35.27 -12.60 24.08
CA LEU A 156 36.25 -11.60 23.63
C LEU A 156 36.43 -10.47 24.67
N PHE A 157 35.53 -10.36 25.65
CA PHE A 157 35.57 -9.35 26.70
C PHE A 157 35.89 -9.96 28.06
N SER A 158 36.69 -9.22 28.82
CA SER A 158 36.87 -9.43 30.25
C SER A 158 35.90 -8.54 30.99
N TYR A 159 34.92 -9.15 31.67
CA TYR A 159 33.96 -8.46 32.52
C TYR A 159 34.19 -8.85 33.97
N ARG A 160 34.29 -7.84 34.84
CA ARG A 160 34.30 -8.03 36.30
C ARG A 160 33.34 -7.05 36.93
N LYS A 161 32.42 -7.56 37.74
CA LYS A 161 31.55 -6.74 38.59
C LYS A 161 32.37 -6.28 39.81
N ASP A 162 32.51 -4.97 39.98
CA ASP A 162 33.24 -4.39 41.10
C ASP A 162 32.26 -3.70 42.06
N PRO A 163 32.22 -4.07 43.34
CA PRO A 163 31.26 -3.50 44.29
C PRO A 163 31.50 -2.02 44.61
N LYS A 164 32.71 -1.50 44.34
CA LYS A 164 33.08 -0.10 44.59
C LYS A 164 32.86 0.81 43.39
N GLU A 165 33.20 0.34 42.18
CA GLU A 165 33.15 1.13 40.94
C GLU A 165 31.94 0.76 40.05
N GLY A 166 31.26 -0.35 40.32
CA GLY A 166 30.11 -0.87 39.58
C GLY A 166 30.48 -2.04 38.66
N TYR A 167 31.23 -1.78 37.59
CA TYR A 167 31.81 -2.82 36.73
C TYR A 167 33.06 -2.32 36.01
N ARG A 168 33.87 -3.29 35.56
CA ARG A 168 34.98 -3.09 34.63
C ARG A 168 34.79 -4.00 33.42
N LEU A 169 34.81 -3.39 32.24
CA LEU A 169 34.70 -4.07 30.96
C LEU A 169 35.92 -3.71 30.10
N SER A 170 36.66 -4.73 29.64
CA SER A 170 37.81 -4.55 28.74
C SER A 170 37.90 -5.68 27.71
N LEU A 171 38.76 -5.52 26.71
CA LEU A 171 39.04 -6.60 25.75
C LEU A 171 39.92 -7.68 26.39
N ALA A 172 39.53 -8.94 26.28
CA ALA A 172 40.25 -10.07 26.86
C ALA A 172 41.61 -10.30 26.16
N LYS A 173 41.70 -10.00 24.86
CA LYS A 173 42.94 -10.07 24.09
C LYS A 173 43.55 -8.67 23.96
N LYS A 174 44.65 -8.42 24.68
CA LYS A 174 45.45 -7.20 24.52
C LYS A 174 46.24 -7.30 23.21
N THR A 175 45.97 -6.41 22.26
CA THR A 175 46.85 -6.17 21.12
C THR A 175 48.08 -5.41 21.65
N PRO A 176 49.31 -5.91 21.44
CA PRO A 176 50.52 -5.36 22.09
C PRO A 176 50.87 -3.92 21.69
N ASP A 177 50.21 -3.37 20.67
CA ASP A 177 50.46 -2.02 20.13
C ASP A 177 49.28 -1.05 20.36
N GLU A 178 48.28 -1.45 21.15
CA GLU A 178 47.08 -0.64 21.40
C GLU A 178 46.82 -0.39 22.89
N GLN A 179 46.44 0.83 23.22
CA GLN A 179 46.05 1.23 24.58
C GLN A 179 44.89 0.34 25.07
N ALA A 180 45.05 -0.23 26.26
CA ALA A 180 44.01 -1.08 26.84
C ALA A 180 42.86 -0.17 27.33
N VAL A 181 41.74 -0.21 26.61
CA VAL A 181 40.52 0.54 26.97
C VAL A 181 39.75 -0.23 28.02
N VAL A 182 39.58 0.38 29.20
CA VAL A 182 38.76 -0.12 30.29
C VAL A 182 37.55 0.79 30.44
N LEU A 183 36.35 0.24 30.30
CA LEU A 183 35.10 0.96 30.53
C LEU A 183 34.56 0.68 31.93
N SER A 184 34.13 1.75 32.59
CA SER A 184 33.43 1.71 33.86
C SER A 184 32.24 2.70 33.85
N PRO A 185 31.35 2.65 34.85
CA PRO A 185 30.26 3.62 34.98
C PRO A 185 30.75 5.07 35.09
N GLN A 186 31.97 5.27 35.61
CA GLN A 186 32.57 6.58 35.83
C GLN A 186 33.21 7.16 34.57
N GLY A 187 33.44 6.35 33.53
CA GLY A 187 33.98 6.79 32.25
C GLY A 187 34.89 5.79 31.57
N VAL A 188 35.60 6.27 30.55
CA VAL A 188 36.61 5.51 29.80
C VAL A 188 37.96 5.74 30.48
N GLN A 189 38.61 4.67 30.93
CA GLN A 189 39.99 4.70 31.38
C GLN A 189 40.88 4.08 30.31
N TYR A 190 41.97 4.76 29.96
CA TYR A 190 42.99 4.25 29.06
C TYR A 190 44.18 3.83 29.91
N GLU A 191 44.44 2.53 30.02
CA GLU A 191 45.70 2.05 30.57
C GLU A 191 46.76 2.20 29.47
N SER A 192 47.71 3.12 29.67
CA SER A 192 48.93 3.14 28.88
C SER A 192 49.67 1.82 29.13
N ALA A 193 50.00 1.09 28.07
CA ALA A 193 51.01 0.05 28.16
C ALA A 193 52.26 0.74 28.74
N GLY A 194 52.63 0.38 29.96
CA GLY A 194 53.77 0.97 30.64
C GLY A 194 54.98 0.85 29.72
N GLY A 195 55.52 1.99 29.29
CA GLY A 195 56.90 2.10 28.86
C GLY A 195 57.76 1.76 30.06
N GLY A 196 58.11 0.49 30.18
CA GLY A 196 59.14 0.02 31.09
C GLY A 196 60.50 0.40 30.51
N VAL A 197 61.17 1.30 31.23
CA VAL A 197 62.62 1.60 31.30
C VAL A 197 63.38 1.69 29.98
#